data_AF-A0A382JCZ2-F1
#
_entry.id   AF-A0A382JCZ2-F1
#
_cell.length_a   1.000
_cell.length_b   1.000
_cell.length_c   1.000
_cell.angle_alpha   90.00
_cell.angle_beta   90.00
_cell.angle_gamma   90.00
#
_symmetry.space_group_name_H-M   'P 1'
#
loop_
_entity.id
_entity.type
_entity.pdbx_description
1 polymer ?
#
loop_
_entity_poly.entity_id
_entity_poly.type
_entity_poly.pdbx_seq_one_letter_code
_entity_poly.pdbx_strand_id
1 'polypeptide(L)'
;MSDGMGAVVTFHGVVRGMEDGEDITTIDYEANEEMALHQFGLIFDALEERWPVEKVRLVHRLGVVPVNEISLRVEVIAPHRAEAFEACQFLINEM
;
A
#
# COMPACT_ATOMS: atom_id res chain seq x y z
N MET A 1 -8.99 15.06 -4.90
CA MET A 1 -8.79 15.02 -6.34
C MET A 1 -8.99 16.42 -6.85
N SER A 2 -7.90 17.07 -7.23
CA SER A 2 -7.95 18.30 -8.02
C SER A 2 -8.35 18.02 -9.46
N ASP A 3 -8.66 19.08 -10.20
CA ASP A 3 -9.15 19.05 -11.58
C ASP A 3 -8.20 18.34 -12.57
N GLY A 4 -6.91 18.22 -12.24
CA GLY A 4 -5.90 17.55 -13.08
C GLY A 4 -5.79 16.03 -12.87
N MET A 5 -6.52 15.45 -11.91
CA MET A 5 -6.40 14.04 -11.54
C MET A 5 -7.49 13.19 -12.18
N GLY A 6 -7.10 12.33 -13.12
CA GLY A 6 -8.01 11.46 -13.86
C GLY A 6 -8.01 9.99 -13.44
N ALA A 7 -7.12 9.58 -12.52
CA ALA A 7 -7.01 8.19 -12.10
C ALA A 7 -6.84 8.04 -10.58
N VAL A 8 -7.48 7.00 -10.06
CA VAL A 8 -7.26 6.48 -8.71
C VAL A 8 -7.05 4.98 -8.84
N VAL A 9 -5.96 4.48 -8.26
CA VAL A 9 -5.72 3.04 -8.09
C VAL A 9 -5.79 2.72 -6.61
N THR A 10 -6.51 1.67 -6.27
CA THR A 10 -6.60 1.16 -4.90
C THR A 10 -6.14 -0.29 -4.88
N PHE A 11 -5.22 -0.60 -3.96
CA PHE A 11 -4.77 -1.94 -3.66
C PHE A 11 -5.24 -2.34 -2.26
N HIS A 12 -5.75 -3.57 -2.15
CA HIS A 12 -6.08 -4.20 -0.88
C HIS A 12 -5.29 -5.51 -0.77
N GLY A 13 -4.36 -5.56 0.17
CA GLY A 13 -3.72 -6.80 0.61
C GLY A 13 -4.69 -7.53 1.54
N VAL A 14 -5.11 -8.73 1.15
CA VAL A 14 -6.06 -9.55 1.90
C VAL A 14 -5.34 -10.80 2.38
N VAL A 15 -5.52 -11.14 3.67
CA VAL A 15 -4.93 -12.35 4.26
C VAL A 15 -5.53 -13.58 3.57
N ARG A 16 -4.66 -14.41 2.99
CA ARG A 16 -5.03 -15.67 2.34
C ARG A 16 -5.15 -16.78 3.37
N GLY A 17 -5.99 -17.77 3.11
CA GLY A 17 -6.18 -18.93 4.00
C GLY A 17 -5.08 -19.98 3.96
N MET A 18 -4.02 -19.76 3.17
CA MET A 18 -2.93 -20.71 3.02
C MET A 18 -1.59 -19.98 2.95
N GLU A 19 -0.64 -20.45 3.74
CA GLU A 19 0.74 -19.97 3.81
C GLU A 19 1.68 -21.18 3.88
N ASP A 20 2.70 -21.21 3.01
CA ASP A 20 3.67 -22.33 2.89
C ASP A 20 3.06 -23.75 2.79
N GLY A 21 1.84 -23.84 2.23
CA GLY A 21 1.13 -25.10 2.03
C GLY A 21 0.31 -25.56 3.24
N GLU A 22 0.26 -24.76 4.31
CA GLU A 22 -0.56 -25.00 5.49
C GLU A 22 -1.75 -24.05 5.54
N ASP A 23 -2.88 -24.54 6.06
CA ASP A 23 -4.06 -23.71 6.29
C ASP A 23 -3.85 -22.82 7.52
N ILE A 24 -4.06 -21.52 7.35
CA ILE A 24 -4.01 -20.53 8.43
C ILE A 24 -5.38 -19.89 8.62
N THR A 25 -5.61 -19.29 9.80
CA THR A 25 -6.86 -18.57 10.10
C THR A 25 -6.65 -17.08 10.30
N THR A 26 -5.42 -16.65 10.60
CA THR A 26 -5.04 -15.27 10.86
C THR A 26 -3.54 -15.06 10.56
N ILE A 27 -3.13 -13.81 10.34
CA ILE A 27 -1.74 -13.35 10.44
C ILE A 27 -1.64 -12.30 11.55
N ASP A 28 -0.60 -12.34 12.38
CA ASP A 28 -0.32 -11.34 13.40
C ASP A 28 0.78 -10.38 12.92
N TYR A 29 0.46 -9.09 12.75
CA TYR A 29 1.36 -8.09 12.20
C TYR A 29 1.96 -7.20 13.29
N GLU A 30 3.28 -7.10 13.31
CA GLU A 30 4.01 -6.18 14.19
C GLU A 30 4.83 -5.19 13.37
N ALA A 31 5.09 -4.01 13.94
CA ALA A 31 5.97 -3.02 13.34
C ALA A 31 6.73 -2.24 14.40
N ASN A 32 7.98 -1.88 14.09
CA ASN A 32 8.62 -0.74 14.73
C ASN A 32 8.07 0.53 14.07
N GLU A 33 7.11 1.19 14.72
CA GLU A 33 6.38 2.31 14.13
C GLU A 33 7.28 3.48 13.74
N GLU A 34 8.29 3.81 14.56
CA GLU A 34 9.22 4.91 14.27
C GLU A 34 10.04 4.64 13.01
N MET A 35 10.60 3.43 12.89
CA MET A 35 11.35 3.02 11.71
C MET A 35 10.45 2.95 10.47
N ALA A 36 9.24 2.40 10.61
CA ALA A 36 8.29 2.30 9.51
C ALA A 36 7.93 3.69 8.97
N LEU A 37 7.59 4.64 9.85
CA LEU A 37 7.30 6.02 9.44
C LEU A 37 8.49 6.67 8.73
N HIS A 38 9.72 6.44 9.21
CA HIS A 38 10.92 6.94 8.55
C HIS A 38 11.12 6.34 7.15
N GLN A 39 10.99 5.02 6.99
CA GLN A 39 11.10 4.36 5.69
C GLN A 39 10.01 4.80 4.71
N PHE A 40 8.76 4.92 5.18
CA PHE A 40 7.67 5.44 4.34
C PHE A 40 7.93 6.86 3.86
N GLY A 41 8.57 7.71 4.68
CA GLY A 41 9.03 9.03 4.23
C GLY A 41 9.94 8.93 3.00
N LEU A 42 10.97 8.09 3.07
CA LEU A 42 11.91 7.89 1.97
C LEU A 42 11.23 7.33 0.69
N ILE A 43 10.29 6.40 0.87
CA ILE A 43 9.54 5.81 -0.26
C ILE A 43 8.63 6.86 -0.91
N PHE A 44 7.94 7.69 -0.11
CA PHE A 44 7.08 8.75 -0.62
C PHE A 44 7.88 9.83 -1.33
N ASP A 45 9.04 10.24 -0.79
CA ASP A 45 9.96 11.16 -1.46
C ASP A 45 10.37 10.60 -2.83
N ALA A 46 10.80 9.33 -2.89
CA ALA A 46 11.18 8.68 -4.14
C ALA A 46 10.02 8.51 -5.14
N LEU A 47 8.79 8.34 -4.63
CA LEU A 47 7.59 8.21 -5.46
C LEU A 47 7.20 9.57 -6.09
N GLU A 48 7.25 10.65 -5.31
CA GLU A 48 6.99 12.02 -5.78
C GLU A 48 8.04 12.50 -6.80
N GLU A 49 9.29 12.04 -6.69
CA GLU A 49 10.34 12.33 -7.69
C GLU A 49 10.09 11.65 -9.04
N ARG A 50 9.38 10.51 -9.06
CA ARG A 50 9.24 9.65 -10.25
C ARG A 50 7.90 9.82 -10.97
N TRP A 51 6.82 10.09 -10.25
CA TRP A 51 5.47 10.19 -10.83
C TRP A 51 4.73 11.44 -10.35
N PRO A 52 3.87 12.04 -11.19
CA PRO A 52 3.07 13.21 -10.84
C PRO A 52 1.86 12.81 -9.95
N VAL A 53 2.11 12.21 -8.80
CA VAL A 53 1.07 11.76 -7.87
C VAL A 53 0.59 12.93 -7.02
N GLU A 54 -0.73 13.14 -6.94
CA GLU A 54 -1.31 14.17 -6.07
C GLU A 54 -1.34 13.71 -4.61
N LYS A 55 -1.68 12.43 -4.41
CA LYS A 55 -1.90 11.89 -3.07
C LYS A 55 -1.68 10.39 -3.04
N VAL A 56 -1.01 9.97 -1.98
CA VAL A 56 -0.95 8.58 -1.53
C VAL A 56 -1.69 8.47 -0.20
N ARG A 57 -2.47 7.40 -0.02
CA ARG A 57 -2.92 6.97 1.31
C ARG A 57 -2.50 5.53 1.52
N LEU A 58 -1.87 5.26 2.66
CA LEU A 58 -1.46 3.93 3.05
C LEU A 58 -1.93 3.67 4.47
N VAL A 59 -2.54 2.50 4.69
CA VAL A 59 -2.95 2.02 6.01
C VAL A 59 -2.56 0.55 6.11
N HIS A 60 -1.71 0.24 7.08
CA HIS A 60 -1.34 -1.13 7.44
C HIS A 60 -1.93 -1.46 8.82
N ARG A 61 -2.66 -2.56 8.93
CA ARG A 61 -3.14 -3.05 10.23
C ARG A 61 -1.99 -3.72 10.98
N LEU A 62 -1.96 -3.51 12.29
CA LEU A 62 -1.13 -4.25 13.23
C LEU A 62 -2.02 -5.15 14.09
N GLY A 63 -1.42 -6.14 14.72
CA GLY A 63 -2.09 -7.20 15.45
C GLY A 63 -2.70 -8.27 14.54
N VAL A 64 -3.60 -9.06 15.13
CA VAL A 64 -4.22 -10.20 14.47
C VAL A 64 -5.22 -9.78 13.38
N VAL A 65 -4.97 -10.23 12.15
CA VAL A 65 -5.84 -10.03 10.98
C VAL A 65 -6.34 -11.38 10.48
N PRO A 66 -7.65 -11.65 10.52
CA PRO A 66 -8.24 -12.87 9.99
C PRO A 66 -8.11 -13.04 8.47
N VAL A 67 -8.15 -14.29 8.04
CA VAL A 67 -8.30 -14.66 6.62
C VAL A 67 -9.52 -13.99 6.01
N ASN A 68 -9.38 -13.57 4.75
CA ASN A 68 -10.36 -12.77 3.99
C ASN A 68 -10.57 -11.33 4.49
N GLU A 69 -9.78 -10.86 5.46
CA GLU A 69 -9.75 -9.45 5.83
C GLU A 69 -8.57 -8.70 5.20
N ILE A 70 -8.78 -7.40 5.00
CA ILE A 70 -7.75 -6.50 4.48
C ILE A 70 -6.73 -6.23 5.59
N SER A 71 -5.45 -6.53 5.34
CA SER A 71 -4.32 -6.16 6.19
C SER A 71 -3.64 -4.86 5.74
N LEU A 72 -3.61 -4.60 4.43
CA LEU A 72 -2.98 -3.44 3.81
C LEU A 72 -3.94 -2.75 2.84
N ARG A 73 -4.08 -1.44 2.94
CA ARG A 73 -4.80 -0.61 1.98
C ARG A 73 -3.90 0.50 1.46
N VAL A 74 -3.81 0.59 0.14
CA VAL A 74 -3.08 1.66 -0.56
C VAL A 74 -4.01 2.32 -1.58
N GLU A 75 -3.98 3.64 -1.66
CA GLU A 75 -4.69 4.46 -2.64
C GLU A 75 -3.72 5.47 -3.24
N VAL A 76 -3.60 5.48 -4.57
CA VAL A 76 -2.73 6.41 -5.31
C VAL A 76 -3.57 7.19 -6.30
N ILE A 77 -3.44 8.51 -6.30
CA ILE A 77 -4.17 9.45 -7.16
C ILE A 77 -3.18 10.12 -8.13
N ALA A 78 -3.43 10.02 -9.43
CA ALA A 78 -2.56 10.57 -10.47
C ALA A 78 -3.36 11.13 -11.67
N PRO A 79 -2.74 11.92 -12.57
CA PRO A 79 -3.37 12.47 -13.77
C PRO A 79 -3.94 11.39 -14.69
N HIS A 80 -3.18 10.34 -14.94
CA HIS A 80 -3.61 9.23 -15.79
C HIS A 80 -3.33 7.88 -15.13
N ARG A 81 -3.93 6.84 -15.71
CA ARG A 81 -3.92 5.50 -15.13
C ARG A 81 -2.52 4.87 -15.11
N ALA A 82 -1.66 5.20 -16.07
CA ALA A 82 -0.34 4.56 -16.19
C ALA A 82 0.51 4.88 -14.96
N GLU A 83 0.59 6.17 -14.62
CA GLU A 83 1.30 6.68 -13.45
C GLU A 83 0.67 6.14 -12.16
N ALA A 84 -0.67 6.09 -12.07
CA ALA A 84 -1.33 5.55 -10.89
C ALA A 84 -1.02 4.05 -10.67
N PHE A 85 -1.01 3.24 -11.72
CA PHE A 85 -0.68 1.81 -11.63
C PHE A 85 0.79 1.61 -11.30
N GLU A 86 1.70 2.29 -11.98
CA GLU A 86 3.14 2.17 -11.76
C GLU A 86 3.55 2.62 -10.36
N ALA A 87 3.07 3.79 -9.91
CA ALA A 87 3.35 4.30 -8.58
C ALA A 87 2.77 3.39 -7.48
N CYS A 88 1.56 2.85 -7.67
CA CYS A 88 0.98 1.88 -6.73
C CYS A 88 1.81 0.59 -6.67
N GLN A 89 2.27 0.05 -7.81
CA GLN A 89 3.11 -1.13 -7.85
C GLN A 89 4.47 -0.89 -7.18
N PHE A 90 5.09 0.26 -7.45
CA PHE A 90 6.34 0.67 -6.82
C PHE A 90 6.19 0.73 -5.30
N LEU A 91 5.18 1.43 -4.80
CA LEU A 91 4.93 1.57 -3.36
C LEU A 91 4.75 0.21 -2.67
N ILE A 92 4.04 -0.73 -3.27
CA ILE A 92 3.85 -2.07 -2.69
C ILE A 92 5.15 -2.90 -2.69
N ASN A 93 6.04 -2.68 -3.65
CA ASN A 93 7.29 -3.43 -3.76
C ASN A 93 8.39 -2.93 -2.81
N GLU A 94 8.41 -1.63 -2.48
CA GLU A 94 9.45 -1.02 -1.63
C GLU A 94 9.11 -1.06 -0.13
N MET A 95 7.85 -1.40 0.21
CA MET A 95 7.35 -1.45 1.57
C MET A 95 7.88 -2.67 2.34
#